data_AF-A0A257YZ76-F1
#
_entry.id   AF-A0A257YZ76-F1
#
_cell.length_a   1.000
_cell.length_b   1.000
_cell.length_c   1.000
_cell.angle_alpha   90.00
_cell.angle_beta   90.00
_cell.angle_gamma   90.00
#
_symmetry.space_group_name_H-M   'P 1'
#
loop_
_entity.id
_entity.type
_entity.pdbx_description
1 polymer ?
#
loop_
_entity_poly.entity_id
_entity_poly.type
_entity_poly.pdbx_seq_one_letter_code
_entity_poly.pdbx_strand_id
1 'polypeptide(L)' 'MTGPIWVTKAVVLAIHGEQLAEHGGSDGLRDEGVLDAALARPLNLHLHAAADISDLAACYGFGLCQN' A
#
# COMPACT_ATOMS: atom_id res chain seq x y z
N MET A 1 -16.11 1.13 -18.36
CA MET A 1 -16.01 1.62 -16.96
C MET A 1 -14.57 1.43 -16.52
N THR A 2 -13.86 2.49 -16.19
CA THR A 2 -12.49 2.43 -15.67
C THR A 2 -12.55 2.18 -14.17
N GLY A 3 -11.97 1.07 -13.71
CA GLY A 3 -11.80 0.79 -12.28
C GLY A 3 -10.72 1.68 -11.65
N PRO A 4 -10.49 1.54 -10.34
CA PRO A 4 -9.40 2.24 -9.66
C PRO A 4 -8.03 1.88 -10.24
N ILE A 5 -7.09 2.81 -10.16
CA ILE A 5 -5.69 2.57 -10.49
C ILE A 5 -4.99 2.06 -9.22
N TRP A 6 -4.42 0.87 -9.30
CA TRP A 6 -3.81 0.20 -8.15
C TRP A 6 -2.36 0.65 -7.93
N VAL A 7 -2.01 0.87 -6.66
CA VAL A 7 -0.62 1.15 -6.27
C VAL A 7 0.13 -0.17 -6.24
N THR A 8 1.14 -0.30 -7.08
CA THR A 8 1.97 -1.51 -7.16
C THR A 8 3.04 -1.52 -6.06
N LYS A 9 3.54 -2.70 -5.73
CA LYS A 9 4.68 -2.86 -4.81
C LYS A 9 5.89 -2.01 -5.22
N ALA A 10 6.21 -1.99 -6.51
CA ALA A 10 7.32 -1.18 -7.02
C ALA A 10 7.14 0.31 -6.74
N VAL A 11 5.91 0.84 -6.89
CA VAL A 11 5.59 2.23 -6.55
C VAL A 11 5.74 2.49 -5.05
N VAL A 12 5.26 1.57 -4.20
CA VAL A 12 5.41 1.73 -2.74
C VAL A 12 6.89 1.72 -2.32
N LEU A 13 7.70 0.82 -2.90
CA LEU A 13 9.13 0.77 -2.62
C LEU A 13 9.87 2.01 -3.12
N ALA A 14 9.49 2.54 -4.29
CA ALA A 14 10.06 3.79 -4.80
C ALA A 14 9.74 4.97 -3.88
N ILE A 15 8.47 5.12 -3.48
CA ILE A 15 8.04 6.15 -2.53
C ILE A 15 8.79 6.01 -1.21
N HIS A 16 8.91 4.79 -0.68
CA HIS A 16 9.65 4.55 0.56
C HIS A 16 11.12 5.00 0.45
N GLY A 17 11.80 4.63 -0.64
CA GLY A 17 13.17 5.06 -0.90
C GLY A 17 13.31 6.58 -1.01
N GLU A 18 12.37 7.26 -1.68
CA GLU A 18 12.32 8.72 -1.74
C GLU A 18 12.16 9.35 -0.34
N GLN A 19 11.25 8.82 0.48
CA GLN A 19 11.03 9.31 1.84
C GLN A 19 12.27 9.13 2.72
N LEU A 20 12.98 8.00 2.61
CA LEU A 20 14.25 7.79 3.32
C LEU A 20 15.35 8.74 2.84
N ALA A 21 15.42 9.01 1.54
CA ALA A 21 16.40 9.93 0.97
C ALA A 21 16.17 11.38 1.43
N GLU A 22 14.90 11.79 1.55
CA GLU A 22 14.55 13.17 1.94
C GLU A 22 14.57 13.39 3.46
N HIS A 23 14.12 12.40 4.24
CA HIS A 23 13.87 12.58 5.68
C HIS A 23 14.78 11.73 6.58
N GLY A 24 15.58 10.83 6.00
CA GLY A 24 16.38 9.86 6.74
C GLY A 24 15.54 8.71 7.31
N GLY A 25 16.24 7.68 7.82
CA GLY A 25 15.61 6.49 8.39
C GLY A 25 16.44 5.24 8.17
N SER A 26 15.92 4.09 8.60
CA SER A 26 16.53 2.79 8.29
C SER A 26 16.08 2.33 6.91
N ASP A 27 17.03 1.85 6.11
CA ASP A 27 16.76 1.26 4.81
C ASP A 27 16.33 -0.21 4.91
N GLY A 28 15.70 -0.69 3.84
CA GLY A 28 15.23 -2.06 3.71
C GLY A 28 13.79 -2.28 4.20
N LEU A 29 13.32 -3.52 3.99
CA LEU A 29 11.99 -3.95 4.42
C LEU A 29 12.08 -4.74 5.72
N ARG A 30 11.10 -4.53 6.61
CA ARG A 30 10.93 -5.37 7.79
C ARG A 30 10.59 -6.81 7.42
N ASP A 31 9.57 -6.97 6.58
CA ASP A 31 9.10 -8.26 6.10
C ASP A 31 8.35 -8.06 4.77
N GLU A 32 8.75 -8.79 3.74
CA GLU A 32 8.19 -8.69 2.41
C GLU A 32 6.76 -9.26 2.32
N GLY A 33 6.47 -10.35 3.03
CA GLY A 33 5.16 -10.98 3.06
C GLY A 33 4.12 -10.11 3.77
N VAL A 34 4.54 -9.38 4.80
CA VAL A 34 3.66 -8.41 5.49
C VAL A 34 3.33 -7.24 4.57
N LEU A 35 4.29 -6.73 3.79
CA LEU A 35 4.03 -5.73 2.74
C LEU A 35 3.04 -6.25 1.69
N ASP A 36 3.28 -7.45 1.16
CA ASP A 36 2.41 -8.05 0.12
C ASP A 36 0.98 -8.23 0.64
N ALA A 37 0.81 -8.64 1.90
CA ALA A 37 -0.49 -8.76 2.54
C ALA A 37 -1.21 -7.40 2.67
N ALA A 38 -0.49 -6.32 3.01
CA ALA A 38 -1.07 -4.99 3.08
C ALA A 38 -1.54 -4.47 1.71
N LEU A 39 -0.79 -4.76 0.63
CA LEU A 39 -1.17 -4.37 -0.72
C LEU A 39 -2.34 -5.20 -1.26
N ALA A 40 -2.48 -6.46 -0.86
CA ALA A 40 -3.57 -7.35 -1.27
C ALA A 40 -4.93 -6.98 -0.63
N ARG A 41 -4.92 -6.42 0.58
CA ARG A 41 -6.13 -6.06 1.34
C ARG A 41 -7.12 -5.16 0.58
N PRO A 42 -6.73 -4.00 0.00
CA PRO A 42 -7.65 -3.15 -0.74
C PRO A 42 -8.18 -3.80 -2.02
N LEU A 43 -7.39 -4.66 -2.70
CA LEU A 43 -7.85 -5.45 -3.83
C LEU A 43 -8.99 -6.39 -3.42
N ASN A 44 -8.81 -7.10 -2.30
CA ASN A 44 -9.84 -7.97 -1.75
C ASN A 44 -11.09 -7.18 -1.33
N LEU A 45 -10.92 -6.01 -0.71
CA LEU A 45 -12.03 -5.14 -0.31
C LEU A 45 -12.87 -4.70 -1.52
N HIS A 46 -12.22 -4.31 -2.62
CA HIS A 46 -12.90 -3.92 -3.86
C HIS A 46 -13.68 -5.07 -4.52
N LEU A 47 -13.20 -6.31 -4.40
CA LEU A 47 -13.87 -7.48 -4.96
C LEU A 47 -15.08 -7.93 -4.13
N HIS A 48 -15.03 -7.73 -2.81
CA HIS A 48 -15.98 -8.34 -1.87
C HIS A 48 -16.93 -7.34 -1.20
N ALA A 49 -16.70 -6.04 -1.34
CA ALA A 49 -17.55 -5.00 -0.77
C ALA A 49 -17.80 -3.86 -1.77
N ALA A 50 -18.89 -3.11 -1.56
CA ALA A 50 -19.15 -1.86 -2.25
C ALA A 50 -18.29 -0.73 -1.65
N ALA A 51 -16.97 -0.87 -1.72
CA ALA A 51 -16.01 0.10 -1.20
C ALA A 51 -15.75 1.21 -2.23
N ASP A 52 -15.74 2.45 -1.78
CA ASP A 52 -15.35 3.59 -2.60
C ASP A 52 -13.82 3.80 -2.61
N ILE A 53 -13.34 4.79 -3.35
CA ILE A 53 -11.90 5.06 -3.45
C ILE A 53 -11.27 5.45 -2.10
N SER A 54 -12.04 6.08 -1.22
CA SER A 54 -11.60 6.52 0.10
C SER A 54 -11.43 5.32 1.02
N ASP A 55 -12.36 4.35 0.97
CA ASP A 55 -12.26 3.09 1.69
C ASP A 55 -11.00 2.31 1.27
N LEU A 56 -10.74 2.24 -0.03
CA LEU A 56 -9.55 1.57 -0.57
C LEU A 56 -8.25 2.27 -0.14
N ALA A 57 -8.22 3.59 -0.17
CA ALA A 57 -7.06 4.38 0.28
C ALA A 57 -6.82 4.22 1.79
N ALA A 58 -7.88 4.24 2.60
CA ALA A 58 -7.78 4.00 4.05
C ALA A 58 -7.26 2.59 4.34
N CYS A 59 -7.71 1.60 3.56
CA CYS A 59 -7.24 0.22 3.66
C CYS A 59 -5.74 0.10 3.37
N TYR A 60 -5.24 0.77 2.32
CA TYR A 60 -3.80 0.89 2.06
C TYR A 60 -3.05 1.52 3.24
N GLY A 61 -3.46 2.71 3.67
CA GLY A 61 -2.78 3.46 4.73
C GLY A 61 -2.71 2.68 6.04
N PHE A 62 -3.82 2.07 6.45
CA PHE A 62 -3.86 1.24 7.65
C PHE A 62 -2.97 0.00 7.54
N GLY A 63 -2.98 -0.66 6.37
CA GLY A 63 -2.12 -1.82 6.12
C GLY A 63 -0.64 -1.47 6.19
N LEU A 64 -0.23 -0.36 5.57
CA LEU A 64 1.18 0.06 5.53
C LEU A 64 1.68 0.58 6.88
N CYS A 65 0.87 1.31 7.66
CA CYS A 65 1.30 1.87 8.94
C CYS A 65 1.39 0.85 10.08
N GLN A 66 0.73 -0.30 9.98
CA GLN A 66 0.78 -1.34 11.02
C GLN A 66 1.90 -2.38 10.81
N ASN A 67 2.65 -2.27 9.72
CA ASN A 67 3.72 -3.18 9.34
C ASN A 67 5.08 -2.64 9.76
#